data_AF-A0A2N0QH86-F1
#
_entry.id   AF-A0A2N0QH86-F1
#
_cell.length_a   1.000
_cell.length_b   1.000
_cell.length_c   1.000
_cell.angle_alpha   90.00
_cell.angle_beta   90.00
_cell.angle_gamma   90.00
#
_symmetry.space_group_name_H-M   'P 1'
#
loop_
_entity.id
_entity.type
_entity.pdbx_description
1 polymer ?
#
loop_
_entity_poly.entity_id
_entity_poly.type
_entity_poly.pdbx_seq_one_letter_code
_entity_poly.pdbx_strand_id
1 'polypeptide(L)'
;TCSSDHNPVITYFDDSLLIASIKVACAKQLQRRTHRIFKFDSVTTQQWESFSTHTVSLCDVPPSTFSTWHINQQCEYLHSRIVKAANASLPSVTVGNQHTPTVPKDLEALTQHYRFLSRLLHSIRLLKKYPSTYYIRYERTWSTHFIRLQKILYLYKKVIPSPPILPTSLST
;
A
#
# COMPACT_ATOMS: atom_id res chain seq x y z
N THR A 1 13.82 8.49 -37.99
CA THR A 1 13.23 7.18 -37.65
C THR A 1 13.57 6.86 -36.21
N CYS A 2 12.54 6.70 -35.39
CA CYS A 2 12.47 6.53 -33.93
C CYS A 2 13.76 6.21 -33.15
N SER A 3 14.25 7.18 -32.37
CA SER A 3 14.84 6.90 -31.05
C SER A 3 13.68 6.63 -30.11
N SER A 4 13.56 5.40 -29.62
CA SER A 4 12.59 5.06 -28.59
C SER A 4 13.18 5.44 -27.23
N ASP A 5 12.67 6.51 -26.63
CA ASP A 5 13.00 6.95 -25.26
C ASP A 5 12.35 6.05 -24.21
N HIS A 6 12.35 4.74 -24.44
CA HIS A 6 12.02 3.76 -23.42
C HIS A 6 13.19 3.68 -22.45
N ASN A 7 13.27 4.65 -21.54
CA ASN A 7 13.81 4.36 -20.23
C ASN A 7 12.85 3.34 -19.61
N PRO A 8 13.23 2.06 -19.43
CA PRO A 8 12.44 1.21 -18.59
C PRO A 8 12.42 1.90 -17.23
N VAL A 9 11.23 2.26 -16.77
CA VAL A 9 10.99 2.51 -15.35
C VAL A 9 11.31 1.17 -14.67
N ILE A 10 12.59 0.97 -14.34
CA ILE A 10 13.08 -0.17 -13.57
C ILE A 10 12.62 0.12 -12.14
N THR A 11 11.35 -0.10 -11.87
CA THR A 11 10.90 -0.48 -10.52
C THR A 11 11.23 -1.95 -10.33
N TYR A 12 12.52 -2.30 -10.36
CA TYR A 12 12.96 -3.43 -9.57
C TYR A 12 12.90 -2.92 -8.13
N PHE A 13 11.73 -3.10 -7.52
CA PHE A 13 11.69 -3.28 -6.08
C PHE A 13 12.57 -4.49 -5.83
N ASP A 14 13.84 -4.25 -5.50
CA ASP A 14 14.75 -5.32 -5.15
C ASP A 14 14.31 -5.85 -3.79
N ASP A 15 13.54 -6.93 -3.82
CA ASP A 15 13.03 -7.62 -2.64
C ASP A 15 14.19 -7.93 -1.66
N SER A 16 15.41 -8.15 -2.16
CA SER A 16 16.58 -8.39 -1.31
C SER A 16 17.02 -7.13 -0.55
N LEU A 17 17.02 -5.96 -1.19
CA LEU A 17 17.29 -4.66 -0.53
C LEU A 17 16.19 -4.30 0.48
N LEU A 18 14.93 -4.61 0.16
CA LEU A 18 13.80 -4.42 1.07
C LEU A 18 13.96 -5.32 2.31
N ILE A 19 14.20 -6.61 2.11
CA ILE A 19 14.41 -7.57 3.20
C ILE A 19 15.62 -7.17 4.04
N ALA A 20 16.72 -6.73 3.43
CA ALA A 20 17.89 -6.25 4.15
C ALA A 20 17.58 -4.99 4.99
N SER A 21 16.86 -4.03 4.41
CA SER A 21 16.44 -2.81 5.11
C SER A 21 15.50 -3.10 6.27
N ILE A 22 14.55 -4.04 6.09
CA ILE A 22 13.65 -4.52 7.15
C ILE A 22 14.47 -5.18 8.26
N LYS A 23 15.42 -6.06 7.94
CA LYS A 23 16.30 -6.70 8.93
C LYS A 23 17.09 -5.67 9.74
N VAL A 24 17.66 -4.67 9.09
CA VAL A 24 18.40 -3.58 9.75
C VAL A 24 17.47 -2.75 10.64
N ALA A 25 16.27 -2.43 10.17
CA ALA A 25 15.27 -1.71 10.96
C ALA A 25 14.82 -2.51 12.19
N CYS A 26 14.55 -3.82 12.02
CA CYS A 26 14.23 -4.73 13.12
C CYS A 26 15.38 -4.85 14.13
N ALA A 27 16.63 -4.96 13.67
CA ALA A 27 17.79 -5.00 14.54
C ALA A 27 17.93 -3.70 15.36
N LYS A 28 17.76 -2.54 14.72
CA LYS A 28 17.75 -1.23 15.40
C LYS A 28 16.59 -1.11 16.40
N GLN A 29 15.42 -1.67 16.08
CA GLN A 29 14.29 -1.72 17.00
C GLN A 29 14.57 -2.63 18.20
N LEU A 30 15.13 -3.82 17.99
CA LEU A 30 15.47 -4.76 19.07
C LEU A 30 16.50 -4.20 20.05
N GLN A 31 17.44 -3.36 19.59
CA GLN A 31 18.38 -2.66 20.46
C GLN A 31 17.71 -1.60 21.34
N ARG A 32 16.60 -1.00 20.89
CA ARG A 32 15.84 -0.03 21.68
C ARG A 32 14.94 -0.80 22.63
N ARG A 33 15.12 -0.69 23.95
CA ARG A 33 14.26 -1.38 24.93
C ARG A 33 12.77 -0.97 24.82
N THR A 34 12.51 0.18 24.22
CA THR A 34 11.19 0.75 23.96
C THR A 34 11.11 1.40 22.58
N HIS A 35 9.92 1.46 21.99
CA HIS A 35 9.67 2.15 20.74
C HIS A 35 8.32 2.88 20.77
N ARG A 36 8.17 3.95 19.98
CA ARG A 36 6.94 4.75 19.89
C ARG A 36 6.07 4.20 18.76
N ILE A 37 4.81 3.91 19.07
CA ILE A 37 3.79 3.48 18.10
C ILE A 37 2.64 4.49 18.07
N PHE A 38 2.01 4.64 16.91
CA PHE A 38 0.79 5.45 16.79
C PHE A 38 -0.43 4.64 17.23
N LYS A 39 -1.35 5.27 17.95
CA LYS A 39 -2.61 4.67 18.39
C LYS A 39 -3.73 5.02 17.40
N PHE A 40 -3.77 4.31 16.28
CA PHE A 40 -4.78 4.57 15.24
C PHE A 40 -6.22 4.33 15.73
N ASP A 41 -6.43 3.33 16.58
CA ASP A 41 -7.75 2.96 17.10
C ASP A 41 -8.36 4.01 18.07
N SER A 42 -7.59 5.04 18.42
CA SER A 42 -8.02 6.11 19.35
C SER A 42 -7.95 7.50 18.73
N VAL A 43 -7.76 7.58 17.40
CA VAL A 43 -7.68 8.87 16.70
C VAL A 43 -9.09 9.46 16.59
N THR A 44 -9.26 10.67 17.10
CA THR A 44 -10.52 11.41 16.94
C THR A 44 -10.59 12.10 15.57
N THR A 45 -11.80 12.41 15.10
CA THR A 45 -12.00 13.18 13.86
C THR A 45 -11.19 14.48 13.85
N GLN A 46 -11.16 15.19 14.98
CA GLN A 46 -10.39 16.43 15.14
C GLN A 46 -8.88 16.22 15.00
N GLN A 47 -8.33 15.13 15.54
CA GLN A 47 -6.92 14.79 15.37
C GLN A 47 -6.60 14.44 13.90
N TRP A 48 -7.56 13.84 13.20
CA TRP A 48 -7.43 13.51 11.78
C TRP A 48 -7.49 14.75 10.88
N GLU A 49 -8.39 15.68 11.17
CA GLU A 49 -8.43 16.99 10.51
C GLU A 49 -7.17 17.81 10.79
N SER A 50 -6.69 17.79 12.03
CA SER A 50 -5.43 18.44 12.42
C SER A 50 -4.25 17.83 11.66
N PHE A 51 -4.17 16.49 11.58
CA PHE A 51 -3.17 15.79 10.78
C PHE A 51 -3.22 16.17 9.30
N SER A 52 -4.41 16.17 8.70
CA SER A 52 -4.60 16.52 7.29
C SER A 52 -4.15 17.96 7.02
N THR A 53 -4.62 18.91 7.83
CA THR A 53 -4.26 20.33 7.72
C THR A 53 -2.76 20.54 7.87
N HIS A 54 -2.14 19.87 8.85
CA HIS A 54 -0.70 19.95 9.09
C HIS A 54 0.12 19.30 7.96
N THR A 55 -0.37 18.20 7.38
CA THR A 55 0.29 17.56 6.23
C THR A 55 0.29 18.48 5.03
N VAL A 56 -0.86 19.11 4.72
CA VAL A 56 -0.98 20.07 3.63
C VAL A 56 -0.11 21.30 3.88
N SER A 57 -0.07 21.83 5.10
CA SER A 57 0.75 23.01 5.41
C SER A 57 2.25 22.75 5.33
N LEU A 58 2.69 21.51 5.61
CA LEU A 58 4.08 21.12 5.44
C LEU A 58 4.47 20.93 3.95
N CYS A 59 3.50 20.77 3.05
CA CYS A 59 3.76 20.68 1.62
C CYS A 59 3.99 22.08 1.02
N ASP A 60 5.23 22.54 1.12
CA ASP A 60 5.71 23.86 0.69
C ASP A 60 6.05 23.94 -0.81
N VAL A 61 6.12 22.80 -1.49
CA VAL A 61 6.47 22.72 -2.91
C VAL A 61 5.22 22.80 -3.80
N PRO A 62 5.19 23.70 -4.80
CA PRO A 62 4.09 23.78 -5.76
C PRO A 62 3.90 22.48 -6.56
N PRO A 63 2.66 22.11 -6.92
CA PRO A 63 2.40 20.89 -7.70
C PRO A 63 3.14 20.84 -9.04
N SER A 64 3.37 21.99 -9.69
CA SER A 64 4.11 22.10 -10.95
C SER A 64 5.59 21.77 -10.78
N THR A 65 6.21 22.15 -9.66
CA THR A 65 7.59 21.79 -9.36
C THR A 65 7.67 20.33 -8.94
N PHE A 66 6.76 19.89 -8.09
CA PHE A 66 6.69 18.50 -7.63
C PHE A 66 6.57 17.50 -8.79
N SER A 67 5.73 17.80 -9.79
CA SER A 67 5.52 16.91 -10.94
C SER A 67 6.76 16.74 -11.83
N THR A 68 7.72 17.67 -11.77
CA THR A 68 8.99 17.57 -12.53
C THR A 68 10.03 16.67 -11.86
N TRP A 69 9.83 16.31 -10.60
CA TRP A 69 10.78 15.49 -9.85
C TRP A 69 10.75 14.03 -10.28
N HIS A 70 11.87 13.34 -10.04
CA HIS A 70 11.92 11.89 -10.19
C HIS A 70 10.98 11.21 -9.18
N ILE A 71 10.35 10.10 -9.56
CA ILE A 71 9.35 9.39 -8.72
C ILE A 71 9.86 9.06 -7.31
N ASN A 72 11.13 8.64 -7.18
CA ASN A 72 11.72 8.37 -5.86
C ASN A 72 11.81 9.63 -4.98
N GLN A 73 12.13 10.79 -5.57
CA GLN A 73 12.18 12.06 -4.84
C GLN A 73 10.78 12.50 -4.42
N GLN A 74 9.79 12.31 -5.29
CA GLN A 74 8.38 12.53 -4.96
C GLN A 74 7.95 11.68 -3.77
N CYS A 75 8.26 10.38 -3.80
CA CYS A 75 7.95 9.45 -2.72
C CYS A 75 8.64 9.81 -1.40
N GLU A 76 9.95 10.10 -1.42
CA GLU A 76 10.71 10.46 -0.21
C GLU A 76 10.19 11.78 0.40
N TYR A 77 9.89 12.77 -0.45
CA TYR A 77 9.32 14.03 0.00
C TYR A 77 7.96 13.83 0.66
N LEU A 78 7.03 13.15 0.00
CA LEU A 78 5.70 12.89 0.56
C LEU A 78 5.80 12.08 1.86
N HIS A 79 6.62 11.04 1.87
CA HIS A 79 6.86 10.22 3.06
C HIS A 79 7.37 11.06 4.23
N SER A 80 8.37 11.92 4.00
CA SER A 80 8.91 12.81 5.03
C SER A 80 7.85 13.75 5.60
N ARG A 81 7.01 14.35 4.75
CA ARG A 81 5.94 15.27 5.16
C ARG A 81 4.85 14.57 5.97
N ILE A 82 4.41 13.40 5.51
CA ILE A 82 3.44 12.55 6.22
C ILE A 82 3.97 12.15 7.59
N VAL A 83 5.22 11.66 7.68
CA VAL A 83 5.82 11.24 8.95
C VAL A 83 5.97 12.41 9.92
N LYS A 84 6.36 13.58 9.42
CA LYS A 84 6.51 14.79 10.25
C LYS A 84 5.15 15.26 10.80
N ALA A 85 4.12 15.33 9.96
CA ALA A 85 2.76 15.68 10.39
C ALA A 85 2.22 14.65 11.39
N ALA A 86 2.34 13.36 11.08
CA ALA A 86 1.87 12.27 11.94
C ALA A 86 2.48 12.35 13.33
N ASN A 87 3.78 12.65 13.42
CA ASN A 87 4.46 12.78 14.69
C ASN A 87 3.98 13.96 15.55
N ALA A 88 3.48 15.03 14.91
CA ALA A 88 2.99 16.22 15.58
C ALA A 88 1.53 16.10 16.01
N SER A 89 0.68 15.44 15.20
CA SER A 89 -0.77 15.47 15.39
C SER A 89 -1.38 14.17 15.90
N LEU A 90 -0.74 13.01 15.66
CA LEU A 90 -1.33 11.72 16.00
C LEU A 90 -0.95 11.25 17.40
N PRO A 91 -1.90 10.68 18.16
CA PRO A 91 -1.61 10.07 19.44
C PRO A 91 -0.63 8.92 19.27
N SER A 92 0.37 8.88 20.15
CA SER A 92 1.37 7.83 20.16
C SER A 92 1.65 7.37 21.58
N VAL A 93 2.09 6.13 21.73
CA VAL A 93 2.50 5.56 23.02
C VAL A 93 3.85 4.88 22.86
N THR A 94 4.67 5.03 23.90
CA THR A 94 5.92 4.29 24.04
C THR A 94 5.61 2.92 24.61
N VAL A 95 5.97 1.87 23.87
CA VAL A 95 5.76 0.48 24.25
C VAL A 95 7.10 -0.25 24.35
N GLY A 96 7.17 -1.29 25.18
CA GLY A 96 8.32 -2.19 25.25
C GLY A 96 8.38 -3.14 24.05
N ASN A 97 9.51 -3.82 23.87
CA ASN A 97 9.71 -4.75 22.74
C ASN A 97 8.82 -6.00 22.77
N GLN A 98 8.21 -6.30 23.91
CA GLN A 98 7.25 -7.40 24.06
C GLN A 98 5.83 -7.01 23.59
N HIS A 99 5.63 -5.77 23.17
CA HIS A 99 4.34 -5.34 22.63
C HIS A 99 4.10 -5.95 21.25
N THR A 100 3.08 -6.79 21.15
CA THR A 100 2.58 -7.29 19.87
C THR A 100 1.57 -6.28 19.32
N PRO A 101 1.81 -5.66 18.15
CA PRO A 101 0.85 -4.77 17.53
C PRO A 101 -0.45 -5.53 17.26
N THR A 102 -1.56 -5.05 17.81
CA THR A 102 -2.88 -5.54 17.44
C THR A 102 -3.21 -4.96 16.07
N VAL A 103 -3.13 -5.77 15.02
CA VAL A 103 -3.61 -5.35 13.71
C VAL A 103 -5.14 -5.29 13.76
N PRO A 104 -5.78 -4.16 13.41
CA PRO A 104 -7.22 -4.10 13.33
C PRO A 104 -7.73 -5.21 12.40
N LYS A 105 -8.77 -5.93 12.83
CA LYS A 105 -9.29 -7.10 12.08
C LYS A 105 -9.64 -6.75 10.62
N ASP A 106 -10.12 -5.53 10.39
CA ASP A 106 -10.45 -5.04 9.06
C ASP A 106 -9.21 -4.84 8.18
N LEU A 107 -8.11 -4.36 8.77
CA LEU A 107 -6.83 -4.20 8.06
C LEU A 107 -6.22 -5.56 7.72
N GLU A 108 -6.34 -6.53 8.63
CA GLU A 108 -5.93 -7.91 8.36
C GLU A 108 -6.74 -8.51 7.21
N ALA A 109 -8.07 -8.39 7.25
CA ALA A 109 -8.97 -8.85 6.20
C ALA A 109 -8.64 -8.20 4.84
N LEU A 110 -8.44 -6.88 4.82
CA LEU A 110 -8.04 -6.13 3.63
C LEU A 110 -6.70 -6.63 3.07
N THR A 111 -5.71 -6.85 3.94
CA THR A 111 -4.39 -7.37 3.55
C THR A 111 -4.51 -8.77 2.95
N GLN A 112 -5.31 -9.64 3.56
CA GLN A 112 -5.56 -10.98 3.04
C GLN A 112 -6.28 -10.95 1.68
N HIS A 113 -7.26 -10.06 1.50
CA HIS A 113 -7.94 -9.86 0.22
C HIS A 113 -6.97 -9.38 -0.86
N TYR A 114 -6.13 -8.39 -0.56
CA TYR A 114 -5.11 -7.90 -1.50
C TYR A 114 -4.12 -8.98 -1.93
N ARG A 115 -3.61 -9.77 -0.97
CA ARG A 115 -2.70 -10.90 -1.26
C ARG A 115 -3.36 -11.95 -2.15
N PHE A 116 -4.63 -12.27 -1.87
CA PHE A 116 -5.41 -13.19 -2.71
C PHE A 116 -5.57 -12.66 -4.14
N LEU A 117 -5.98 -11.39 -4.31
CA LEU A 117 -6.15 -10.76 -5.62
C LEU A 117 -4.83 -10.69 -6.40
N SER A 118 -3.72 -10.37 -5.73
CA SER A 118 -2.39 -10.32 -6.35
C SER A 118 -1.96 -11.69 -6.88
N ARG A 119 -2.17 -12.75 -6.09
CA ARG A 119 -1.90 -14.14 -6.52
C ARG A 119 -2.80 -14.54 -7.68
N LEU A 120 -4.09 -14.21 -7.62
CA LEU A 120 -5.04 -14.50 -8.69
C LEU A 120 -4.62 -13.83 -10.00
N LEU A 121 -4.29 -12.54 -9.95
CA LEU A 121 -3.82 -11.78 -11.10
C LEU A 121 -2.55 -12.39 -11.70
N HIS A 122 -1.61 -12.81 -10.85
CA HIS A 122 -0.41 -13.51 -11.29
C HIS A 122 -0.74 -14.82 -12.02
N SER A 123 -1.65 -15.64 -11.47
CA SER A 123 -2.12 -16.88 -12.11
C SER A 123 -2.79 -16.61 -13.46
N ILE A 124 -3.62 -15.57 -13.59
CA ILE A 124 -4.22 -15.16 -14.88
C ILE A 124 -3.14 -14.77 -15.89
N ARG A 125 -2.12 -14.00 -15.47
CA ARG A 125 -1.02 -13.59 -16.34
C ARG A 125 -0.20 -14.79 -16.82
N LEU A 126 0.09 -15.74 -15.93
CA LEU A 126 0.77 -16.99 -16.30
C LEU A 126 -0.06 -17.81 -17.30
N LEU A 127 -1.37 -17.93 -17.08
CA LEU A 127 -2.27 -18.64 -18.00
C LEU A 127 -2.27 -18.01 -19.40
N LYS A 128 -2.34 -16.67 -19.47
CA LYS A 128 -2.24 -15.95 -20.74
C LYS A 128 -0.91 -16.19 -21.44
N LYS A 129 0.18 -16.31 -20.68
CA LYS A 129 1.54 -16.52 -21.22
C LYS A 129 1.78 -17.96 -21.68
N TYR A 130 1.19 -18.95 -21.00
CA TYR A 130 1.39 -20.37 -21.27
C TYR A 130 0.06 -21.16 -21.26
N PRO A 131 -0.81 -20.97 -22.28
CA PRO A 131 -2.15 -21.56 -22.30
C PRO A 131 -2.16 -23.09 -22.25
N SER A 132 -1.15 -23.74 -22.83
CA SER A 132 -1.01 -25.19 -22.91
C SER A 132 -0.71 -25.88 -21.57
N THR A 133 -0.36 -25.11 -20.52
CA THR A 133 -0.11 -25.67 -19.17
C THR A 133 -1.39 -25.88 -18.36
N TYR A 134 -2.55 -25.57 -18.95
CA TYR A 134 -3.84 -25.66 -18.28
C TYR A 134 -4.36 -27.10 -18.19
N TYR A 135 -4.06 -27.76 -17.07
CA TYR A 135 -4.57 -29.09 -16.72
C TYR A 135 -5.89 -29.02 -15.92
N ILE A 136 -6.69 -30.10 -15.91
CA ILE A 136 -7.96 -30.25 -15.17
C ILE A 136 -7.86 -29.85 -13.68
N ARG A 137 -6.68 -30.01 -13.05
CA ARG A 137 -6.40 -29.57 -11.68
C ARG A 137 -6.68 -28.07 -11.47
N TYR A 138 -6.50 -27.24 -12.50
CA TYR A 138 -6.74 -25.80 -12.42
C TYR A 138 -8.23 -25.46 -12.34
N GLU A 139 -9.11 -26.21 -13.01
CA GLU A 139 -10.55 -25.92 -13.06
C GLU A 139 -11.19 -25.91 -11.67
N ARG A 140 -10.87 -26.90 -10.83
CA ARG A 140 -11.34 -26.98 -9.44
C ARG A 140 -10.82 -25.81 -8.58
N THR A 141 -9.57 -25.40 -8.82
CA THR A 141 -8.95 -24.26 -8.13
C THR A 141 -9.60 -22.94 -8.55
N TRP A 142 -9.92 -22.77 -9.85
CA TRP A 142 -10.62 -21.60 -10.37
C TRP A 142 -12.03 -21.45 -9.81
N SER A 143 -12.79 -22.54 -9.68
CA SER A 143 -14.13 -22.50 -9.05
C SER A 143 -14.06 -21.98 -7.62
N THR A 144 -13.04 -22.37 -6.85
CA THR A 144 -12.83 -21.90 -5.48
C THR A 144 -12.40 -20.42 -5.45
N HIS A 145 -11.52 -20.02 -6.36
CA HIS A 145 -11.10 -18.62 -6.50
C HIS A 145 -12.27 -17.71 -6.88
N PHE A 146 -13.15 -18.17 -7.79
CA PHE A 146 -14.32 -17.43 -8.23
C PHE A 146 -15.30 -17.17 -7.07
N ILE A 147 -15.62 -18.18 -6.27
CA ILE A 147 -16.49 -18.03 -5.09
C ILE A 147 -15.88 -17.02 -4.10
N ARG A 148 -14.57 -17.10 -3.86
CA ARG A 148 -13.88 -16.17 -2.96
C ARG A 148 -13.88 -14.74 -3.50
N LEU A 149 -13.71 -14.56 -4.82
CA LEU A 149 -13.76 -13.27 -5.48
C LEU A 149 -15.16 -12.65 -5.38
N GLN A 150 -16.22 -13.43 -5.59
CA GLN A 150 -17.60 -12.96 -5.45
C GLN A 150 -17.90 -12.47 -4.02
N LYS A 151 -17.43 -13.19 -3.00
CA LYS A 151 -17.56 -12.77 -1.60
C LYS A 151 -16.86 -11.45 -1.34
N ILE A 152 -15.62 -11.28 -1.83
CA ILE A 152 -14.87 -10.02 -1.72
C ILE A 152 -15.64 -8.89 -2.41
N LEU A 153 -16.09 -9.09 -3.65
CA LEU A 153 -16.85 -8.09 -4.40
C LEU A 153 -18.12 -7.67 -3.65
N TYR A 154 -18.87 -8.63 -3.09
CA TYR A 154 -20.07 -8.35 -2.31
C TYR A 154 -19.78 -7.53 -1.04
N LEU A 155 -18.69 -7.85 -0.33
CA LEU A 155 -18.27 -7.11 0.86
C LEU A 155 -17.96 -5.65 0.52
N TYR A 156 -17.15 -5.40 -0.52
CA TYR A 156 -16.75 -4.04 -0.86
C TYR A 156 -17.80 -3.24 -1.60
N LYS A 157 -18.73 -3.88 -2.33
CA LYS A 157 -19.89 -3.21 -2.95
C LYS A 157 -20.81 -2.53 -1.92
N LYS A 158 -20.85 -3.04 -0.68
CA LYS A 158 -21.61 -2.41 0.42
C LYS A 158 -20.89 -1.21 1.04
N VAL A 159 -19.57 -1.18 0.95
CA VAL A 159 -18.70 -0.16 1.58
C VAL A 159 -18.36 0.98 0.63
N ILE A 160 -18.33 0.70 -0.68
CA ILE A 160 -18.07 1.68 -1.74
C ILE A 160 -19.42 1.99 -2.42
N PRO A 161 -20.12 3.09 -2.07
CA PRO A 161 -21.48 3.35 -2.54
C PRO A 161 -21.57 3.61 -4.05
N SER A 162 -20.46 4.03 -4.68
CA SER A 162 -20.33 4.09 -6.14
C SER A 162 -18.89 3.78 -6.55
N PRO A 163 -18.66 3.17 -7.73
CA PRO A 163 -17.31 3.13 -8.30
C PRO A 163 -16.75 4.57 -8.35
N PRO A 164 -15.45 4.77 -8.04
CA PRO A 164 -14.83 6.07 -8.27
C PRO A 164 -15.03 6.42 -9.74
N ILE A 165 -15.69 7.55 -9.99
CA ILE A 165 -15.86 8.08 -11.35
C ILE A 165 -14.45 8.30 -11.87
N LEU A 166 -14.04 7.53 -12.89
CA LEU A 166 -12.75 7.74 -13.53
C LEU A 166 -12.71 9.19 -14.03
N PRO A 167 -11.62 9.94 -13.77
CA PRO A 167 -11.48 11.26 -14.36
C PRO A 167 -11.58 11.12 -15.89
N THR A 168 -12.34 12.02 -16.51
CA THR A 168 -12.70 12.00 -17.94
C THR A 168 -11.48 11.96 -18.85
N SER A 169 -10.30 12.35 -18.34
CA SER A 169 -9.00 12.30 -19.02
C SER A 169 -8.51 10.88 -19.36
N LEU A 170 -9.09 9.82 -18.78
CA LEU A 170 -8.74 8.43 -19.03
C LEU A 170 -9.75 7.70 -19.94
N SER A 171 -10.73 8.41 -20.50
CA SER A 171 -11.81 7.84 -21.34
C SER A 171 -11.55 7.93 -22.86
N THR A 172 -10.33 8.25 -23.29
CA THR A 172 -9.94 8.31 -24.72
C THR A 172 -9.16 7.09 -25.15
#